data_AF-A0A7S1RUY1-F1
#
_entry.id   AF-A0A7S1RUY1-F1
#
_cell.length_a   1.000
_cell.length_b   1.000
_cell.length_c   1.000
_cell.angle_alpha   90.00
_cell.angle_beta   90.00
_cell.angle_gamma   90.00
#
_symmetry.space_group_name_H-M   'P 1'
#
loop_
_entity.id
_entity.type
_entity.pdbx_description
1 polymer ?
#
loop_
_entity_poly.entity_id
_entity_poly.type
_entity_poly.pdbx_seq_one_letter_code
_entity_poly.pdbx_strand_id
1 'polypeptide(L)'
;SKYNIGWRKELIPCNTDLAGMLEGQQIPKGMCCLMLKGSKLCILPTLDPAASINLEYLSLALRVRATEGREPLFSLDLTGAPSRQSNEVEDLWQVKRFEPEWLAGTSVGEVMFQADY
;
A
#
# COMPACT_ATOMS: atom_id res chain seq x y z
N SER A 1 7.33 1.77 19.12
CA SER A 1 7.75 3.12 18.68
C SER A 1 6.62 4.10 18.99
N LYS A 2 6.92 5.24 19.61
CA LYS A 2 5.96 6.24 20.13
C LYS A 2 4.93 6.73 19.09
N TYR A 3 5.18 6.51 17.79
CA TYR A 3 4.36 7.00 16.69
C TYR A 3 3.97 5.92 15.66
N ASN A 4 4.35 4.66 15.89
CA ASN A 4 4.04 3.53 15.00
C ASN A 4 4.43 3.73 13.50
N ILE A 5 5.44 4.57 13.22
CA ILE A 5 5.94 4.91 11.87
C ILE A 5 7.03 3.90 11.40
N GLY A 6 7.13 2.72 12.02
CA GLY A 6 8.16 1.73 11.69
C GLY A 6 7.63 0.61 10.80
N TRP A 7 8.48 0.09 9.90
CA TRP A 7 8.22 -1.12 9.13
C TRP A 7 7.90 -2.30 10.08
N ARG A 8 6.71 -2.88 9.92
CA ARG A 8 6.26 -4.05 10.67
C ARG A 8 6.18 -5.24 9.73
N LYS A 9 7.10 -6.18 9.88
CA LYS A 9 7.18 -7.36 8.99
C LYS A 9 5.91 -8.18 9.00
N GLU A 10 5.19 -8.14 10.13
CA GLU A 10 3.94 -8.85 10.36
C GLU A 10 2.78 -8.29 9.52
N LEU A 11 2.92 -7.07 8.99
CA LEU A 11 1.92 -6.43 8.16
C LEU A 11 2.18 -6.58 6.66
N ILE A 12 3.32 -7.18 6.28
CA ILE A 12 3.67 -7.36 4.87
C ILE A 12 2.60 -8.26 4.23
N PRO A 13 1.84 -7.74 3.25
CA PRO A 13 0.79 -8.49 2.59
C PRO A 13 1.36 -9.73 1.90
N CYS A 14 0.63 -10.85 2.02
CA CYS A 14 1.02 -12.13 1.44
C CYS A 14 0.18 -12.38 0.20
N ASN A 15 0.83 -12.49 -0.96
CA ASN A 15 0.16 -12.70 -2.24
C ASN A 15 -0.59 -14.04 -2.36
N THR A 16 -0.52 -14.94 -1.37
CA THR A 16 -1.06 -16.31 -1.46
C THR A 16 -2.56 -16.34 -1.71
N ASP A 17 -3.33 -15.51 -1.02
CA ASP A 17 -4.79 -15.60 -1.05
C ASP A 17 -5.37 -14.96 -2.33
N LEU A 18 -4.84 -13.80 -2.71
CA LEU A 18 -5.23 -13.12 -3.96
C LEU A 18 -4.80 -13.87 -5.21
N ALA A 19 -3.63 -14.49 -5.18
CA ALA A 19 -3.17 -15.26 -6.31
C ALA A 19 -3.97 -16.57 -6.48
N GLY A 20 -4.63 -17.06 -5.43
CA GLY A 20 -5.60 -18.16 -5.51
C GLY A 20 -6.91 -17.80 -6.22
N MET A 21 -7.25 -16.50 -6.27
CA MET A 21 -8.44 -16.01 -7.00
C MET A 21 -8.22 -15.89 -8.51
N LEU A 22 -6.97 -15.99 -8.98
CA LEU A 22 -6.63 -16.00 -10.40
C LEU A 22 -6.72 -17.43 -10.91
N GLU A 23 -7.93 -17.80 -11.35
CA GLU A 23 -8.27 -19.15 -11.80
C GLU A 23 -7.21 -19.76 -12.75
N GLY A 24 -6.65 -20.90 -12.35
CA GLY A 24 -5.89 -21.79 -13.22
C GLY A 24 -4.38 -21.54 -13.36
N GLN A 25 -3.77 -20.63 -12.60
CA GLN A 25 -2.31 -20.41 -12.65
C GLN A 25 -1.60 -20.94 -11.39
N GLN A 26 -0.57 -21.77 -11.58
CA GLN A 26 0.36 -22.10 -10.50
C GLN A 26 1.11 -20.84 -10.10
N ILE A 27 0.86 -20.39 -8.86
CA ILE A 27 1.49 -19.19 -8.32
C ILE A 27 2.97 -19.48 -8.14
N PRO A 28 3.87 -18.66 -8.73
CA PRO A 28 5.29 -18.85 -8.53
C PRO A 28 5.64 -18.61 -7.06
N LYS A 29 6.41 -19.51 -6.46
CA LYS A 29 7.00 -19.25 -5.13
C LYS A 29 8.06 -18.15 -5.28
N GLY A 30 7.94 -17.08 -4.51
CA GLY A 30 8.87 -15.95 -4.53
C GLY A 30 8.32 -14.74 -5.27
N MET A 31 9.19 -14.00 -5.97
CA MET A 31 8.80 -12.79 -6.70
C MET A 31 8.03 -13.13 -7.98
N CYS A 32 7.05 -12.31 -8.32
CA CYS A 32 6.24 -12.46 -9.52
C CYS A 32 6.08 -11.12 -10.25
N CYS A 33 5.83 -11.18 -11.56
CA CYS A 33 5.59 -10.03 -12.41
C CYS A 33 4.32 -10.24 -13.26
N LEU A 34 3.85 -9.17 -13.88
CA LEU A 34 2.78 -9.22 -14.87
C LEU A 34 3.33 -9.18 -16.29
N MET A 35 2.78 -10.02 -17.15
CA MET A 35 3.09 -10.05 -18.58
C MET A 35 1.81 -10.02 -19.40
N LEU A 36 1.76 -9.11 -20.37
CA LEU A 36 0.69 -9.09 -21.37
C LEU A 36 1.06 -10.03 -22.51
N LYS A 37 0.33 -11.14 -22.66
CA LYS A 37 0.47 -12.10 -23.75
C LYS A 37 -0.71 -11.97 -24.71
N GLY A 38 -0.52 -11.20 -25.78
CA GLY A 38 -1.61 -10.83 -26.69
C GLY A 38 -2.60 -9.92 -25.96
N SER A 39 -3.85 -10.38 -25.77
CA SER A 39 -4.88 -9.67 -25.00
C SER A 39 -5.08 -10.20 -23.57
N LYS A 40 -4.25 -11.17 -23.13
CA LYS A 40 -4.36 -11.79 -21.81
C LYS A 40 -3.24 -11.32 -20.88
N LEU A 41 -3.60 -10.94 -19.66
CA LEU A 41 -2.64 -10.68 -18.58
C LEU A 41 -2.29 -11.99 -17.89
N CYS A 42 -1.00 -12.24 -17.64
CA CYS A 42 -0.50 -13.43 -16.96
C CYS A 42 0.43 -13.04 -15.81
N ILE A 43 0.41 -13.84 -14.73
CA ILE A 43 1.42 -13.76 -13.68
C ILE A 43 2.53 -14.75 -13.99
N LEU A 44 3.78 -14.31 -13.88
CA LEU A 44 4.96 -15.14 -14.10
C LEU A 44 5.98 -14.98 -12.96
N PRO A 45 6.81 -16.00 -12.68
CA PRO A 45 7.93 -15.83 -11.77
C PRO A 45 8.91 -14.81 -12.33
N THR A 46 9.54 -14.05 -11.44
CA THR A 46 10.69 -13.21 -11.79
C THR A 46 11.79 -13.37 -10.77
N LEU A 47 13.04 -13.21 -11.22
CA LEU A 47 14.21 -13.06 -10.35
C LEU A 47 14.68 -11.60 -10.29
N ASP A 48 14.12 -10.73 -11.14
CA ASP A 48 14.40 -9.31 -11.18
C ASP A 48 13.49 -8.57 -10.17
N PRO A 49 14.06 -8.00 -9.10
CA PRO A 49 13.28 -7.22 -8.13
C PRO A 49 12.61 -6.00 -8.74
N ALA A 50 13.18 -5.39 -9.77
CA ALA A 50 12.60 -4.22 -10.43
C ALA A 50 11.36 -4.57 -11.26
N ALA A 51 11.26 -5.80 -11.74
CA ALA A 51 10.08 -6.33 -12.41
C ALA A 51 9.05 -6.96 -11.44
N SER A 52 9.39 -7.07 -10.15
CA SER A 52 8.52 -7.69 -9.17
C SER A 52 7.35 -6.79 -8.79
N ILE A 53 6.16 -7.36 -8.69
CA ILE A 53 4.93 -6.65 -8.31
C ILE A 53 4.35 -7.25 -7.04
N ASN A 54 3.89 -6.38 -6.15
CA ASN A 54 3.01 -6.75 -5.06
C ASN A 54 1.57 -6.83 -5.60
N LEU A 55 1.02 -8.05 -5.71
CA LEU A 55 -0.30 -8.28 -6.30
C LEU A 55 -1.42 -7.71 -5.43
N GLU A 56 -1.22 -7.69 -4.12
CA GLU A 56 -2.16 -7.07 -3.18
C GLU A 56 -2.21 -5.55 -3.34
N TYR A 57 -1.06 -4.91 -3.48
CA TYR A 57 -0.97 -3.49 -3.81
C TYR A 57 -1.70 -3.18 -5.12
N LEU A 58 -1.41 -3.94 -6.18
CA LEU A 58 -2.02 -3.73 -7.48
C LEU A 58 -3.54 -3.95 -7.45
N SER A 59 -4.00 -5.04 -6.85
CA SER A 59 -5.43 -5.35 -6.70
C SER A 59 -6.16 -4.20 -5.99
N LEU A 60 -5.56 -3.67 -4.94
CA LEU A 60 -6.15 -2.57 -4.18
C LEU A 60 -6.17 -1.26 -4.97
N ALA A 61 -5.06 -0.90 -5.62
CA ALA A 61 -5.00 0.30 -6.46
C ALA A 61 -6.03 0.24 -7.60
N LEU A 62 -6.20 -0.93 -8.23
CA LEU A 62 -7.23 -1.15 -9.23
C LEU A 62 -8.65 -1.04 -8.65
N ARG A 63 -8.88 -1.59 -7.45
CA ARG A 63 -10.16 -1.47 -6.75
C ARG A 63 -10.50 -0.01 -6.44
N VAL A 64 -9.56 0.73 -5.85
CA VAL A 64 -9.74 2.17 -5.54
C VAL A 64 -10.01 2.95 -6.82
N ARG A 65 -9.27 2.68 -7.91
CA ARG A 65 -9.51 3.34 -9.19
C ARG A 65 -10.87 3.02 -9.79
N ALA A 66 -11.34 1.78 -9.64
CA ALA A 66 -12.65 1.36 -10.12
C ALA A 66 -13.80 1.99 -9.32
N THR A 67 -13.65 2.17 -8.00
CA THR A 67 -14.71 2.68 -7.12
C THR A 67 -14.68 4.19 -6.92
N GLU A 68 -13.50 4.78 -6.78
CA GLU A 68 -13.28 6.21 -6.47
C GLU A 68 -12.89 7.04 -7.72
N GLY A 69 -12.60 6.39 -8.86
CA GLY A 69 -12.18 7.06 -10.09
C GLY A 69 -10.75 7.63 -10.06
N ARG A 70 -9.96 7.31 -9.03
CA ARG A 70 -8.59 7.82 -8.80
C ARG A 70 -7.71 6.78 -8.11
N GLU A 71 -6.42 7.05 -8.04
CA GLU A 71 -5.48 6.25 -7.27
C GLU A 71 -5.59 6.54 -5.76
N PRO A 72 -5.22 5.57 -4.90
CA PRO A 72 -5.13 5.83 -3.47
C PRO A 72 -4.08 6.90 -3.19
N LEU A 73 -4.35 7.73 -2.17
CA LEU A 73 -3.49 8.83 -1.76
C LEU A 73 -3.17 8.70 -0.27
N PHE A 74 -1.91 8.92 0.07
CA PHE A 74 -1.40 8.86 1.42
C PHE A 74 -0.65 10.15 1.73
N SER A 75 -0.88 10.73 2.90
CA SER A 75 -0.16 11.94 3.32
C SER A 75 0.09 11.97 4.83
N LEU A 76 1.11 12.72 5.23
CA LEU A 76 1.30 13.14 6.62
C LEU A 76 0.74 14.55 6.79
N ASP A 77 -0.45 14.64 7.37
CA ASP A 77 -1.11 15.92 7.62
C ASP A 77 -0.63 16.48 8.97
N LEU A 78 -0.36 17.79 9.01
CA LEU A 78 -0.05 18.48 10.26
C LEU A 78 -1.34 18.70 11.06
N THR A 79 -1.32 18.31 12.33
CA THR A 79 -2.41 18.58 13.26
C THR A 79 -1.85 19.22 14.52
N GLY A 80 -2.55 20.26 15.00
CA GLY A 80 -2.14 21.09 16.12
C GLY A 80 -2.65 22.52 15.94
N ALA A 81 -3.09 23.17 17.01
CA ALA A 81 -3.38 24.59 16.97
C ALA A 81 -2.08 25.35 17.29
N PRO A 82 -1.70 26.40 16.53
CA PRO A 82 -0.58 27.24 16.93
C PRO A 82 -0.96 27.92 18.26
N SER A 83 -0.38 27.44 19.36
CA SER A 83 -0.56 28.02 20.68
C SER A 83 0.10 29.40 20.68
N ARG A 84 -0.70 30.46 20.75
CA ARG A 84 -0.26 31.87 20.74
C ARG A 84 0.57 32.29 21.97
N GLN A 85 0.98 31.36 22.83
CA GLN A 85 1.54 31.66 24.17
C GLN A 85 2.88 31.01 24.49
N SER A 86 3.45 30.18 23.63
CA SER A 86 4.80 29.63 23.83
C SER A 86 5.64 29.82 22.57
N ASN A 87 6.89 30.27 22.74
CA ASN A 87 7.89 30.33 21.66
C ASN A 87 8.42 28.92 21.30
N GLU A 88 7.60 27.89 21.47
CA GLU A 88 7.94 26.49 21.26
C GLU A 88 7.14 25.97 20.06
N VAL A 89 7.85 25.53 19.02
CA VAL A 89 7.29 24.97 17.77
C VAL A 89 6.73 23.55 18.03
N GLU A 90 6.27 23.24 19.24
CA GLU A 90 6.17 21.85 19.73
C GLU A 90 4.78 21.20 19.62
N ASP A 91 3.72 21.92 19.23
CA ASP A 91 2.37 21.32 19.17
C ASP A 91 1.94 20.85 17.76
N LEU A 92 2.83 20.85 16.76
CA LEU A 92 2.52 20.28 15.45
C LEU A 92 2.98 18.82 15.40
N TRP A 93 2.03 17.88 15.43
CA TRP A 93 2.31 16.48 15.16
C TRP A 93 1.75 16.06 13.80
N GLN A 94 2.42 15.12 13.16
CA GLN A 94 2.01 14.55 11.88
C GLN A 94 1.10 13.35 12.09
N VAL A 95 -0.03 13.32 11.39
CA VAL A 95 -0.99 12.21 11.40
C VAL A 95 -1.07 11.62 10.00
N LYS A 96 -1.10 10.29 9.91
CA LYS A 96 -1.30 9.59 8.66
C LYS A 96 -2.72 9.83 8.15
N ARG A 97 -2.83 10.24 6.90
CA ARG A 97 -4.08 10.34 6.16
C ARG A 97 -4.10 9.30 5.05
N PHE A 98 -5.25 8.68 4.90
CA PHE A 98 -5.52 7.64 3.93
C PHE A 98 -6.71 8.06 3.09
N GLU A 99 -6.56 7.96 1.79
CA GLU A 99 -7.61 8.27 0.85
C GLU A 99 -7.72 7.16 -0.19
N PRO A 100 -8.80 6.37 -0.18
CA PRO A 100 -10.00 6.51 0.65
C PRO A 100 -9.81 6.11 2.14
N GLU A 101 -10.65 6.67 3.01
CA GLU A 101 -10.56 6.52 4.48
C GLU A 101 -10.63 5.05 4.94
N TRP A 102 -11.36 4.20 4.22
CA TRP A 102 -11.50 2.78 4.56
C TRP A 102 -10.19 1.98 4.48
N LEU A 103 -9.13 2.54 3.92
CA LEU A 103 -7.78 1.96 3.96
C LEU A 103 -7.12 2.12 5.34
N ALA A 104 -7.52 3.11 6.13
CA ALA A 104 -6.96 3.35 7.45
C ALA A 104 -7.24 2.16 8.39
N GLY A 105 -6.25 1.77 9.18
CA GLY A 105 -6.36 0.66 10.12
C GLY A 105 -6.32 -0.74 9.49
N THR A 106 -6.18 -0.84 8.16
CA THR A 106 -5.96 -2.12 7.48
C THR A 106 -4.46 -2.42 7.35
N SER A 107 -4.07 -3.70 7.37
CA SER A 107 -2.66 -4.10 7.17
C SER A 107 -2.12 -3.61 5.82
N VAL A 108 -2.93 -3.75 4.77
CA VAL A 108 -2.57 -3.34 3.41
C VAL A 108 -2.43 -1.82 3.30
N GLY A 109 -3.36 -1.04 3.85
CA GLY A 109 -3.30 0.42 3.82
C GLY A 109 -2.05 0.95 4.54
N GLU A 110 -1.70 0.37 5.69
CA GLU A 110 -0.47 0.72 6.41
C GLU A 110 0.80 0.42 5.61
N VAL A 111 0.85 -0.70 4.88
CA VAL A 111 2.00 -1.03 4.02
C VAL A 111 2.06 -0.13 2.79
N MET A 112 0.93 0.20 2.17
CA MET A 112 0.90 1.14 1.05
C MET A 112 1.38 2.53 1.48
N PHE A 113 0.93 3.00 2.65
CA PHE A 113 1.41 4.26 3.24
C PHE A 113 2.94 4.25 3.40
N GLN A 114 3.51 3.13 3.88
CA GLN A 114 4.96 2.96 4.04
C GLN A 114 5.71 2.77 2.72
N ALA A 115 5.04 2.43 1.63
CA ALA A 115 5.67 2.34 0.31
C ALA A 115 5.78 3.72 -0.36
N ASP A 116 4.87 4.65 -0.05
CA ASP A 116 4.86 6.02 -0.55
C ASP A 116 5.84 6.96 0.20
N TYR A 117 6.35 6.54 1.38
CA TYR A 117 7.23 7.32 2.27
C TYR A 117 8.49 6.54 2.67
#